data_AF-A0A1R1XYF6-F1
#
_entry.id   AF-A0A1R1XYF6-F1
#
_cell.length_a   1.000
_cell.length_b   1.000
_cell.length_c   1.000
_cell.angle_alpha   90.00
_cell.angle_beta   90.00
_cell.angle_gamma   90.00
#
_symmetry.space_group_name_H-M   'P 1'
#
loop_
_entity.id
_entity.type
_entity.pdbx_description
1 polymer ?
#
loop_
_entity_poly.entity_id
_entity_poly.type
_entity_poly.pdbx_seq_one_letter_code
_entity_poly.pdbx_strand_id
1 'polypeptide(L)'
;MEQLDFRGLKSVKGDLIIDGNNNLFQVKMDDLLTVNGSILVENNAALIEVSINSLQQTSKLSFYNVPQLVALRLDSIKKVSDLRIVQTSIHGLGKVSIDSLNSLEIGSNPNLSLIDFTNLTSIKGSLSIANNHLQTAANFPNLKSIKGTVTLRNLFDVNIDSLAVIEDTFNLIDNSFKNFTLNLVSTAEKDITIIGNDNLNSFSFSSLTSLNGGLQIKNNTALQEIGVNSFKKLTTIKGGMELYGPFDNITFPAITNTLGAITIESTGNLDCVKTKSRLGSAIKSLYKCSEKQAVSSNPTKKEFSSSVTSGTNSILRLNNLIALLIPISVILSLV
;
A
#
# COMPACT_ATOMS: atom_id res chain seq x y z
N MET A 1 -20.22 16.64 -29.21
CA MET A 1 -19.00 16.81 -28.39
C MET A 1 -18.98 18.26 -27.95
N GLU A 2 -19.08 18.49 -26.64
CA GLU A 2 -19.19 19.83 -26.04
C GLU A 2 -17.84 20.28 -25.46
N GLN A 3 -17.53 21.56 -25.59
CA GLN A 3 -16.35 22.19 -25.01
C GLN A 3 -16.80 23.35 -24.12
N LEU A 4 -16.19 23.48 -22.94
CA LEU A 4 -16.29 24.67 -22.10
C LEU A 4 -14.98 25.45 -22.14
N ASP A 5 -15.07 26.74 -22.43
CA ASP A 5 -13.92 27.64 -22.49
C ASP A 5 -14.21 28.86 -21.61
N PHE A 6 -13.48 28.96 -20.49
CA PHE A 6 -13.59 30.03 -19.50
C PHE A 6 -12.47 31.06 -19.65
N ARG A 7 -12.06 31.37 -20.89
CA ARG A 7 -11.12 32.47 -21.18
C ARG A 7 -11.47 33.74 -20.39
N GLY A 8 -10.46 34.32 -19.75
CA GLY A 8 -10.58 35.50 -18.91
C GLY A 8 -11.04 35.24 -17.47
N LEU A 9 -11.52 34.04 -17.11
CA LEU A 9 -11.85 33.72 -15.72
C LEU A 9 -10.57 33.66 -14.89
N LYS A 10 -10.38 34.64 -14.00
CA LYS A 10 -9.17 34.72 -13.15
C LYS A 10 -9.33 34.09 -11.77
N SER A 11 -10.53 34.11 -11.20
CA SER A 11 -10.76 33.65 -9.83
C SER A 11 -12.18 33.16 -9.58
N VAL A 12 -12.34 32.18 -8.70
CA VAL A 12 -13.63 31.70 -8.17
C VAL A 12 -13.65 31.80 -6.65
N LYS A 13 -14.68 32.43 -6.07
CA LYS A 13 -14.81 32.61 -4.61
C LYS A 13 -15.31 31.37 -3.87
N GLY A 14 -16.07 30.51 -4.54
CA GLY A 14 -16.62 29.27 -3.99
C GLY A 14 -15.97 28.06 -4.64
N ASP A 15 -16.78 27.02 -4.84
CA ASP A 15 -16.39 25.81 -5.55
C ASP A 15 -16.60 25.96 -7.05
N LEU A 16 -15.81 25.22 -7.82
CA LEU A 16 -15.98 24.99 -9.24
C LEU A 16 -16.25 23.49 -9.44
N ILE A 17 -17.45 23.16 -9.91
CA ILE A 17 -17.93 21.77 -10.00
C ILE A 17 -18.30 21.46 -11.45
N ILE A 18 -17.70 20.40 -11.99
CA ILE A 18 -17.97 19.84 -13.32
C ILE A 18 -18.30 18.37 -13.10
N ASP A 19 -19.60 18.06 -13.02
CA ASP A 19 -20.08 16.72 -12.66
C ASP A 19 -21.10 16.19 -13.66
N GLY A 20 -20.97 14.91 -14.02
CA GLY A 20 -22.00 14.17 -14.78
C GLY A 20 -22.18 14.56 -16.25
N ASN A 21 -21.16 15.15 -16.90
CA ASN A 21 -21.28 15.64 -18.28
C ASN A 21 -20.82 14.57 -19.28
N ASN A 22 -21.75 13.73 -19.76
CA ASN A 22 -21.44 12.59 -20.63
C ASN A 22 -20.92 12.96 -22.04
N ASN A 23 -21.16 14.19 -22.50
CA ASN A 23 -20.77 14.66 -23.84
C ASN A 23 -19.65 15.72 -23.84
N LEU A 24 -19.24 16.18 -22.66
CA LEU A 24 -18.20 17.18 -22.46
C LEU A 24 -16.84 16.52 -22.66
N PHE A 25 -16.10 16.96 -23.67
CA PHE A 25 -14.80 16.37 -24.00
C PHE A 25 -13.62 17.26 -23.61
N GLN A 26 -13.83 18.56 -23.39
CA GLN A 26 -12.77 19.50 -23.07
C GLN A 26 -13.26 20.65 -22.19
N VAL A 27 -12.43 21.03 -21.21
CA VAL A 27 -12.61 22.22 -20.37
C VAL A 27 -11.33 23.04 -20.36
N LYS A 28 -11.42 24.33 -20.67
CA LYS A 28 -10.28 25.27 -20.64
C LYS A 28 -10.48 26.36 -19.61
N MET A 29 -9.51 26.49 -18.71
CA MET A 29 -9.45 27.47 -17.63
C MET A 29 -8.01 27.98 -17.45
N ASP A 30 -7.31 28.21 -18.56
CA ASP A 30 -5.88 28.58 -18.56
C ASP A 30 -5.57 29.91 -17.88
N ASP A 31 -6.56 30.78 -17.77
CA ASP A 31 -6.46 32.08 -17.10
C ASP A 31 -6.74 32.01 -15.59
N LEU A 32 -7.28 30.88 -15.09
CA LEU A 32 -7.73 30.72 -13.71
C LEU A 32 -6.52 30.64 -12.79
N LEU A 33 -6.40 31.62 -11.88
CA LEU A 33 -5.30 31.71 -10.92
C LEU A 33 -5.68 31.08 -9.57
N THR A 34 -6.90 31.34 -9.10
CA THR A 34 -7.35 30.95 -7.75
C THR A 34 -8.78 30.44 -7.71
N VAL A 35 -9.00 29.40 -6.90
CA VAL A 35 -10.34 28.96 -6.48
C VAL A 35 -10.32 28.88 -4.96
N ASN A 36 -11.09 29.71 -4.25
CA ASN A 36 -11.05 29.69 -2.78
C ASN A 36 -11.64 28.41 -2.19
N GLY A 37 -12.64 27.84 -2.87
CA GLY A 37 -13.21 26.53 -2.55
C GLY A 37 -12.47 25.39 -3.26
N SER A 38 -13.23 24.38 -3.64
CA SER A 38 -12.78 23.16 -4.30
C SER A 38 -12.96 23.23 -5.81
N ILE A 39 -12.07 22.56 -6.55
CA ILE A 39 -12.30 22.18 -7.94
C ILE A 39 -12.65 20.69 -7.95
N LEU A 40 -13.87 20.35 -8.35
CA LEU A 40 -14.38 18.99 -8.43
C LEU A 40 -14.73 18.68 -9.88
N VAL A 41 -13.96 17.79 -10.51
CA VAL A 41 -14.22 17.28 -11.86
C VAL A 41 -14.53 15.80 -11.74
N GLU A 42 -15.82 15.46 -11.72
CA GLU A 42 -16.27 14.13 -11.33
C GLU A 42 -17.23 13.53 -12.36
N ASN A 43 -17.17 12.22 -12.58
CA ASN A 43 -18.15 11.49 -13.40
C ASN A 43 -18.32 12.03 -14.84
N ASN A 44 -17.23 12.45 -15.50
CA ASN A 44 -17.26 12.94 -16.88
C ASN A 44 -16.61 11.90 -17.81
N ALA A 45 -17.39 10.91 -18.27
CA ALA A 45 -16.89 9.75 -19.00
C ALA A 45 -16.19 10.08 -20.33
N ALA A 46 -16.58 11.18 -20.99
CA ALA A 46 -16.03 11.60 -22.28
C ALA A 46 -14.96 12.69 -22.18
N LEU A 47 -14.64 13.18 -20.98
CA LEU A 47 -13.73 14.32 -20.78
C LEU A 47 -12.28 13.90 -20.98
N ILE A 48 -11.64 14.48 -22.01
CA ILE A 48 -10.28 14.13 -22.46
C ILE A 48 -9.24 15.11 -21.90
N GLU A 49 -9.61 16.36 -21.72
CA GLU A 49 -8.70 17.44 -21.33
C GLU A 49 -9.34 18.42 -20.35
N VAL A 50 -8.60 18.75 -19.29
CA VAL A 50 -8.88 19.89 -18.41
C VAL A 50 -7.62 20.74 -18.30
N SER A 51 -7.67 21.94 -18.86
CA SER A 51 -6.54 22.87 -18.87
C SER A 51 -6.66 23.90 -17.75
N ILE A 52 -5.73 23.86 -16.80
CA ILE A 52 -5.64 24.74 -15.62
C ILE A 52 -4.22 25.29 -15.46
N ASN A 53 -3.58 25.65 -16.57
CA ASN A 53 -2.13 25.91 -16.63
C ASN A 53 -1.65 27.07 -15.75
N SER A 54 -2.52 28.00 -15.34
CA SER A 54 -2.17 29.10 -14.44
C SER A 54 -2.67 28.92 -13.01
N LEU A 55 -3.31 27.80 -12.67
CA LEU A 55 -3.90 27.60 -11.35
C LEU A 55 -2.81 27.50 -10.29
N GLN A 56 -2.80 28.44 -9.36
CA GLN A 56 -1.81 28.52 -8.28
C GLN A 56 -2.36 27.97 -6.96
N GLN A 57 -3.64 28.17 -6.69
CA GLN A 57 -4.26 27.83 -5.42
C GLN A 57 -5.69 27.30 -5.54
N THR A 58 -5.97 26.22 -4.82
CA THR A 58 -7.33 25.79 -4.48
C THR A 58 -7.38 25.13 -3.11
N SER A 59 -8.56 25.00 -2.49
CA SER A 59 -8.68 24.23 -1.25
C SER A 59 -8.50 22.73 -1.51
N LYS A 60 -9.26 22.18 -2.46
CA LYS A 60 -9.25 20.78 -2.87
C LYS A 60 -9.26 20.68 -4.39
N LEU A 61 -8.45 19.79 -4.94
CA LEU A 61 -8.44 19.45 -6.36
C LEU A 61 -8.79 17.97 -6.51
N SER A 62 -9.98 17.68 -7.06
CA SER A 62 -10.51 16.33 -7.24
C SER A 62 -10.78 16.06 -8.71
N PHE A 63 -10.13 15.03 -9.25
CA PHE A 63 -10.50 14.38 -10.49
C PHE A 63 -10.88 12.94 -10.15
N TYR A 64 -12.16 12.59 -10.28
CA TYR A 64 -12.68 11.28 -9.92
C TYR A 64 -13.59 10.74 -11.01
N ASN A 65 -13.37 9.51 -11.45
CA ASN A 65 -14.18 8.88 -12.50
C ASN A 65 -14.20 9.72 -13.79
N VAL A 66 -13.01 10.02 -14.31
CA VAL A 66 -12.79 10.75 -15.57
C VAL A 66 -11.91 9.90 -16.50
N PRO A 67 -12.40 8.72 -16.93
CA PRO A 67 -11.56 7.66 -17.48
C PRO A 67 -10.87 8.01 -18.80
N GLN A 68 -11.33 9.02 -19.53
CA GLN A 68 -10.71 9.45 -20.80
C GLN A 68 -9.74 10.63 -20.62
N LEU A 69 -9.57 11.17 -19.40
CA LEU A 69 -8.71 12.32 -19.15
C LEU A 69 -7.25 11.92 -19.33
N VAL A 70 -6.62 12.43 -20.39
CA VAL A 70 -5.19 12.17 -20.71
C VAL A 70 -4.30 13.37 -20.45
N ALA A 71 -4.87 14.58 -20.51
CA ALA A 71 -4.15 15.84 -20.38
C ALA A 71 -4.58 16.58 -19.11
N LEU A 72 -3.75 16.48 -18.07
CA LEU A 72 -3.81 17.27 -16.84
C LEU A 72 -2.39 17.59 -16.40
N ARG A 73 -2.13 18.86 -16.08
CA ARG A 73 -0.82 19.32 -15.61
C ARG A 73 -0.99 20.23 -14.40
N LEU A 74 -0.14 20.03 -13.40
CA LEU A 74 -0.17 20.73 -12.11
C LEU A 74 1.06 21.63 -11.90
N ASP A 75 1.80 21.99 -12.95
CA ASP A 75 3.10 22.69 -12.82
C ASP A 75 3.02 24.02 -12.05
N SER A 76 1.89 24.72 -12.19
CA SER A 76 1.66 26.04 -11.57
C SER A 76 1.11 25.97 -10.15
N ILE A 77 0.59 24.82 -9.72
CA ILE A 77 -0.03 24.71 -8.40
C ILE A 77 1.02 24.83 -7.32
N LYS A 78 0.78 25.73 -6.37
CA LYS A 78 1.66 25.98 -5.20
C LYS A 78 0.97 25.62 -3.90
N LYS A 79 -0.35 25.80 -3.83
CA LYS A 79 -1.12 25.57 -2.61
C LYS A 79 -2.42 24.82 -2.90
N VAL A 80 -2.49 23.60 -2.39
CA VAL A 80 -3.71 22.81 -2.31
C VAL A 80 -3.67 22.05 -0.99
N SER A 81 -4.83 21.88 -0.35
CA SER A 81 -4.92 21.11 0.89
C SER A 81 -5.14 19.64 0.57
N ASP A 82 -6.08 19.32 -0.31
CA ASP A 82 -6.45 17.93 -0.62
C ASP A 82 -6.34 17.69 -2.13
N LEU A 83 -5.56 16.67 -2.51
CA LEU A 83 -5.36 16.30 -3.91
C LEU A 83 -5.82 14.87 -4.14
N ARG A 84 -6.81 14.70 -5.01
CA ARG A 84 -7.40 13.41 -5.39
C ARG A 84 -7.40 13.26 -6.91
N ILE A 85 -6.65 12.28 -7.41
CA ILE A 85 -6.58 11.94 -8.84
C ILE A 85 -6.86 10.45 -9.00
N VAL A 86 -8.10 10.11 -9.31
CA VAL A 86 -8.58 8.73 -9.26
C VAL A 86 -9.40 8.37 -10.50
N GLN A 87 -9.13 7.20 -11.09
CA GLN A 87 -9.82 6.69 -12.29
C GLN A 87 -9.72 7.65 -13.48
N THR A 88 -8.49 8.02 -13.84
CA THR A 88 -8.16 8.86 -15.00
C THR A 88 -7.17 8.14 -15.92
N SER A 89 -6.96 8.65 -17.13
CA SER A 89 -5.99 8.09 -18.10
C SER A 89 -4.72 8.95 -18.24
N ILE A 90 -4.42 9.79 -17.25
CA ILE A 90 -3.28 10.70 -17.30
C ILE A 90 -1.96 9.93 -17.33
N HIS A 91 -0.95 10.48 -18.01
CA HIS A 91 0.39 9.90 -18.07
C HIS A 91 1.34 10.46 -17.02
N GLY A 92 1.02 11.64 -16.47
CA GLY A 92 1.87 12.36 -15.52
C GLY A 92 1.16 13.61 -15.01
N LEU A 93 1.65 14.15 -13.89
CA LEU A 93 1.11 15.37 -13.27
C LEU A 93 1.91 16.64 -13.65
N GLY A 94 3.01 16.50 -14.38
CA GLY A 94 3.99 17.58 -14.55
C GLY A 94 4.84 17.78 -13.29
N LYS A 95 5.53 18.93 -13.19
CA LYS A 95 6.37 19.26 -12.04
C LYS A 95 5.52 19.79 -10.89
N VAL A 96 5.22 18.94 -9.92
CA VAL A 96 4.45 19.35 -8.74
C VAL A 96 5.34 20.06 -7.73
N SER A 97 4.97 21.28 -7.32
CA SER A 97 5.73 22.11 -6.36
C SER A 97 4.87 22.45 -5.14
N ILE A 98 4.36 21.42 -4.46
CA ILE A 98 3.54 21.54 -3.25
C ILE A 98 4.40 21.12 -2.04
N ASP A 99 4.44 21.95 -1.00
CA ASP A 99 5.29 21.71 0.18
C ASP A 99 4.58 20.92 1.29
N SER A 100 3.25 20.99 1.38
CA SER A 100 2.44 20.28 2.38
C SER A 100 1.02 19.99 1.89
N LEU A 101 0.44 18.87 2.32
CA LEU A 101 -0.95 18.49 2.05
C LEU A 101 -1.68 18.13 3.36
N ASN A 102 -3.01 18.21 3.32
CA ASN A 102 -3.88 17.48 4.24
C ASN A 102 -4.00 16.03 3.79
N SER A 103 -4.37 15.76 2.53
CA SER A 103 -4.44 14.39 2.01
C SER A 103 -3.97 14.30 0.56
N LEU A 104 -3.43 13.12 0.21
CA LEU A 104 -3.03 12.77 -1.15
C LEU A 104 -3.59 11.40 -1.51
N GLU A 105 -4.44 11.35 -2.53
CA GLU A 105 -4.98 10.11 -3.10
C GLU A 105 -4.70 10.07 -4.61
N ILE A 106 -3.88 9.12 -5.06
CA ILE A 106 -3.62 8.87 -6.49
C ILE A 106 -3.87 7.40 -6.77
N GLY A 107 -5.00 7.12 -7.42
CA GLY A 107 -5.53 5.77 -7.52
C GLY A 107 -6.05 5.38 -8.90
N SER A 108 -5.85 4.14 -9.32
CA SER A 108 -6.55 3.61 -10.50
C SER A 108 -6.29 4.41 -11.79
N ASN A 109 -5.07 4.92 -11.98
CA ASN A 109 -4.66 5.63 -13.19
C ASN A 109 -3.75 4.71 -14.03
N PRO A 110 -4.29 3.91 -14.97
CA PRO A 110 -3.55 2.84 -15.64
C PRO A 110 -2.38 3.32 -16.49
N ASN A 111 -2.32 4.61 -16.86
CA ASN A 111 -1.25 5.17 -17.69
C ASN A 111 -0.21 5.98 -16.90
N LEU A 112 -0.45 6.23 -15.61
CA LEU A 112 0.40 7.08 -14.78
C LEU A 112 1.59 6.28 -14.27
N SER A 113 2.78 6.54 -14.80
CA SER A 113 4.01 5.80 -14.45
C SER A 113 4.95 6.54 -13.50
N LEU A 114 4.76 7.85 -13.30
CA LEU A 114 5.59 8.65 -12.41
C LEU A 114 4.72 9.55 -11.54
N ILE A 115 4.94 9.46 -10.24
CA ILE A 115 4.37 10.35 -9.22
C ILE A 115 5.55 11.03 -8.54
N ASP A 116 5.75 12.32 -8.79
CA ASP A 116 6.89 13.06 -8.25
C ASP A 116 6.43 14.28 -7.43
N PHE A 117 6.69 14.19 -6.13
CA PHE A 117 6.41 15.24 -5.15
C PHE A 117 7.73 15.61 -4.44
N THR A 118 8.76 15.94 -5.22
CA THR A 118 10.10 16.29 -4.71
C THR A 118 10.08 17.35 -3.61
N ASN A 119 9.18 18.33 -3.64
CA ASN A 119 9.11 19.39 -2.62
C ASN A 119 8.28 19.03 -1.38
N LEU A 120 7.48 17.96 -1.42
CA LEU A 120 6.52 17.68 -0.37
C LEU A 120 7.23 17.26 0.91
N THR A 121 6.99 18.00 1.99
CA THR A 121 7.64 17.79 3.30
C THR A 121 6.73 17.16 4.34
N SER A 122 5.41 17.34 4.23
CA SER A 122 4.44 16.83 5.20
C SER A 122 3.05 16.55 4.62
N ILE A 123 2.39 15.53 5.18
CA ILE A 123 0.97 15.23 4.95
C ILE A 123 0.28 15.12 6.31
N LYS A 124 -0.73 15.96 6.58
CA LYS A 124 -1.43 15.99 7.88
C LYS A 124 -2.49 14.89 8.06
N GLY A 125 -2.88 14.24 6.98
CA GLY A 125 -3.84 13.15 6.92
C GLY A 125 -3.23 11.99 6.15
N SER A 126 -4.02 11.35 5.28
CA SER A 126 -3.62 10.12 4.60
C SER A 126 -2.79 10.35 3.34
N LEU A 127 -1.93 9.37 3.06
CA LEU A 127 -1.27 9.15 1.78
C LEU A 127 -1.76 7.82 1.21
N SER A 128 -2.42 7.84 0.05
CA SER A 128 -2.88 6.64 -0.64
C SER A 128 -2.45 6.66 -2.10
N ILE A 129 -1.56 5.74 -2.46
CA ILE A 129 -1.14 5.51 -3.84
C ILE A 129 -1.43 4.05 -4.18
N ALA A 130 -2.35 3.80 -5.12
CA ALA A 130 -2.83 2.44 -5.38
C ALA A 130 -3.23 2.21 -6.84
N ASN A 131 -2.98 1.00 -7.36
CA ASN A 131 -3.55 0.51 -8.62
C ASN A 131 -3.30 1.43 -9.84
N ASN A 132 -2.18 2.15 -9.88
CA ASN A 132 -1.78 2.94 -11.05
C ASN A 132 -1.11 2.03 -12.10
N HIS A 133 -0.38 2.60 -13.07
CA HIS A 133 0.36 1.79 -14.04
C HIS A 133 1.32 0.82 -13.34
N LEU A 134 1.54 -0.37 -13.90
CA LEU A 134 2.40 -1.40 -13.29
C LEU A 134 3.87 -0.97 -13.08
N GLN A 135 4.32 0.06 -13.80
CA GLN A 135 5.65 0.66 -13.65
C GLN A 135 5.64 1.95 -12.81
N THR A 136 4.59 2.19 -12.01
CA THR A 136 4.50 3.43 -11.22
C THR A 136 5.64 3.53 -10.22
N ALA A 137 6.49 4.54 -10.38
CA ALA A 137 7.46 4.97 -9.38
C ALA A 137 6.93 6.20 -8.64
N ALA A 138 6.97 6.17 -7.30
CA ALA A 138 6.51 7.27 -6.46
C ALA A 138 7.69 7.90 -5.70
N ASN A 139 7.93 9.20 -5.87
CA ASN A 139 9.10 9.89 -5.35
C ASN A 139 8.72 11.00 -4.35
N PHE A 140 9.11 10.79 -3.09
CA PHE A 140 8.89 11.69 -1.95
C PHE A 140 10.19 11.93 -1.15
N PRO A 141 11.28 12.39 -1.81
CA PRO A 141 12.61 12.43 -1.23
C PRO A 141 12.73 13.36 -0.02
N ASN A 142 11.83 14.35 0.13
CA ASN A 142 11.85 15.33 1.22
C ASN A 142 10.68 15.16 2.21
N LEU A 143 9.87 14.11 2.07
CA LEU A 143 8.70 13.90 2.92
C LEU A 143 9.15 13.40 4.30
N LYS A 144 8.94 14.24 5.33
CA LYS A 144 9.44 14.00 6.70
C LYS A 144 8.38 13.44 7.63
N SER A 145 7.10 13.76 7.40
CA SER A 145 6.02 13.36 8.32
C SER A 145 4.71 13.08 7.59
N ILE A 146 4.05 11.99 7.98
CA ILE A 146 2.66 11.70 7.62
C ILE A 146 1.90 11.38 8.91
N LYS A 147 0.77 12.07 9.14
CA LYS A 147 0.00 11.87 10.38
C LYS A 147 -1.16 10.90 10.25
N GLY A 148 -1.68 10.68 9.04
CA GLY A 148 -2.73 9.72 8.78
C GLY A 148 -2.20 8.40 8.21
N THR A 149 -3.13 7.54 7.80
CA THR A 149 -2.81 6.22 7.22
C THR A 149 -2.00 6.37 5.94
N VAL A 150 -0.97 5.53 5.81
CA VAL A 150 -0.15 5.39 4.61
C VAL A 150 -0.54 4.09 3.91
N THR A 151 -0.90 4.17 2.64
CA THR A 151 -1.17 3.02 1.79
C THR A 151 -0.36 3.13 0.51
N LEU A 152 0.62 2.25 0.36
CA LEU A 152 1.46 2.11 -0.82
C LEU A 152 1.15 0.75 -1.45
N ARG A 153 0.41 0.77 -2.55
CA ARG A 153 -0.10 -0.45 -3.20
C ARG A 153 0.20 -0.51 -4.69
N ASN A 154 0.66 -1.67 -5.16
CA ASN A 154 0.96 -1.94 -6.56
C ASN A 154 1.95 -0.94 -7.19
N LEU A 155 3.00 -0.57 -6.46
CA LEU A 155 4.09 0.25 -6.96
C LEU A 155 5.22 -0.60 -7.55
N PHE A 156 5.88 -0.03 -8.55
CA PHE A 156 7.15 -0.54 -9.06
C PHE A 156 8.31 -0.12 -8.18
N ASP A 157 8.30 1.13 -7.74
CA ASP A 157 9.32 1.69 -6.86
C ASP A 157 8.75 2.80 -5.98
N VAL A 158 9.38 3.04 -4.84
CA VAL A 158 9.03 4.13 -3.93
C VAL A 158 10.25 4.69 -3.23
N ASN A 159 10.42 6.01 -3.30
CA ASN A 159 11.40 6.74 -2.51
C ASN A 159 10.67 7.54 -1.42
N ILE A 160 10.83 7.11 -0.17
CA ILE A 160 10.26 7.76 1.02
C ILE A 160 11.25 7.75 2.19
N ASP A 161 12.55 7.67 1.89
CA ASP A 161 13.62 7.43 2.87
C ASP A 161 13.75 8.54 3.94
N SER A 162 13.28 9.75 3.62
CA SER A 162 13.27 10.89 4.55
C SER A 162 12.16 10.84 5.60
N LEU A 163 11.21 9.90 5.49
CA LEU A 163 10.07 9.85 6.39
C LEU A 163 10.51 9.41 7.79
N ALA A 164 10.30 10.27 8.77
CA ALA A 164 10.71 10.07 10.16
C ALA A 164 9.52 9.93 11.13
N VAL A 165 8.32 10.33 10.72
CA VAL A 165 7.12 10.33 11.56
C VAL A 165 5.94 9.69 10.83
N ILE A 166 5.36 8.66 11.45
CA ILE A 166 4.08 8.05 11.08
C ILE A 166 3.21 7.95 12.34
N GLU A 167 2.09 8.66 12.36
CA GLU A 167 1.16 8.70 13.51
C GLU A 167 -0.06 7.75 13.37
N ASP A 168 -0.13 6.96 12.29
CA ASP A 168 -1.24 6.03 12.03
C ASP A 168 -0.71 4.70 11.44
N THR A 169 -1.59 3.92 10.79
CA THR A 169 -1.25 2.64 10.16
C THR A 169 -0.41 2.85 8.90
N PHE A 170 0.61 2.01 8.73
CA PHE A 170 1.45 1.94 7.53
C PHE A 170 1.20 0.63 6.77
N ASN A 171 0.80 0.73 5.50
CA ASN A 171 0.50 -0.40 4.64
C ASN A 171 1.39 -0.43 3.40
N LEU A 172 2.11 -1.54 3.22
CA LEU A 172 2.92 -1.87 2.06
C LEU A 172 2.33 -3.13 1.39
N ILE A 173 1.57 -2.96 0.32
CA ILE A 173 0.71 -4.02 -0.22
C ILE A 173 1.00 -4.28 -1.71
N ASP A 174 1.17 -5.53 -2.10
CA ASP A 174 1.22 -5.97 -3.51
C ASP A 174 2.22 -5.18 -4.39
N ASN A 175 3.34 -4.71 -3.82
CA ASN A 175 4.36 -3.98 -4.57
C ASN A 175 5.40 -4.93 -5.20
N SER A 176 6.10 -4.43 -6.22
CA SER A 176 7.01 -5.24 -7.04
C SER A 176 8.50 -4.92 -6.86
N PHE A 177 8.85 -3.93 -6.03
CA PHE A 177 10.25 -3.67 -5.65
C PHE A 177 10.82 -4.80 -4.79
N LYS A 178 12.16 -4.96 -4.86
CA LYS A 178 12.87 -6.03 -4.13
C LYS A 178 13.29 -5.65 -2.72
N ASN A 179 13.44 -4.35 -2.45
CA ASN A 179 13.93 -3.86 -1.18
C ASN A 179 13.07 -2.67 -0.75
N PHE A 180 12.86 -2.53 0.55
CA PHE A 180 12.15 -1.39 1.13
C PHE A 180 12.83 -0.87 2.39
N THR A 181 13.00 0.44 2.50
CA THR A 181 13.63 1.08 3.65
C THR A 181 12.76 2.16 4.24
N LEU A 182 12.68 2.16 5.57
CA LEU A 182 12.03 3.20 6.36
C LEU A 182 12.79 3.41 7.67
N ASN A 183 14.03 3.84 7.53
CA ASN A 183 15.02 3.79 8.60
C ASN A 183 15.03 4.98 9.56
N LEU A 184 14.27 6.04 9.28
CA LEU A 184 14.19 7.22 10.15
C LEU A 184 12.98 7.17 11.09
N VAL A 185 11.97 6.34 10.81
CA VAL A 185 10.80 6.19 11.68
C VAL A 185 11.22 5.53 13.00
N SER A 186 11.03 6.24 14.11
CA SER A 186 11.42 5.80 15.45
C SER A 186 10.27 5.17 16.23
N THR A 187 9.03 5.58 15.95
CA THR A 187 7.80 5.04 16.54
C THR A 187 6.72 4.92 15.48
N ALA A 188 5.83 3.94 15.66
CA ALA A 188 4.61 3.80 14.88
C ALA A 188 3.42 3.65 15.83
N GLU A 189 2.42 4.52 15.67
CA GLU A 189 1.30 4.64 16.60
C GLU A 189 0.22 3.57 16.41
N LYS A 190 0.11 3.01 15.20
CA LYS A 190 -0.80 1.88 14.91
C LYS A 190 -0.06 0.74 14.24
N ASP A 191 -0.67 0.10 13.25
CA ASP A 191 -0.17 -1.15 12.68
C ASP A 191 0.87 -0.91 11.59
N ILE A 192 1.79 -1.86 11.44
CA ILE A 192 2.65 -1.98 10.26
C ILE A 192 2.24 -3.25 9.52
N THR A 193 1.87 -3.09 8.25
CA THR A 193 1.37 -4.15 7.38
C THR A 193 2.25 -4.26 6.14
N ILE A 194 2.83 -5.43 5.90
CA ILE A 194 3.64 -5.75 4.71
C ILE A 194 3.09 -7.03 4.10
N ILE A 195 2.26 -6.90 3.06
CA ILE A 195 1.48 -8.03 2.51
C ILE A 195 1.62 -8.13 1.00
N GLY A 196 1.83 -9.34 0.48
CA GLY A 196 1.71 -9.62 -0.96
C GLY A 196 2.81 -9.00 -1.84
N ASN A 197 3.90 -8.50 -1.25
CA ASN A 197 5.01 -7.95 -2.02
C ASN A 197 5.90 -9.12 -2.49
N ASP A 198 5.46 -9.82 -3.54
CA ASP A 198 6.04 -11.10 -3.97
C ASP A 198 7.53 -11.03 -4.31
N ASN A 199 8.00 -9.89 -4.80
CA ASN A 199 9.42 -9.69 -5.12
C ASN A 199 10.26 -9.18 -3.94
N LEU A 200 9.65 -8.89 -2.77
CA LEU A 200 10.36 -8.30 -1.64
C LEU A 200 11.33 -9.31 -1.00
N ASN A 201 12.63 -9.09 -1.20
CA ASN A 201 13.70 -9.89 -0.62
C ASN A 201 14.15 -9.36 0.73
N SER A 202 14.09 -8.04 0.93
CA SER A 202 14.54 -7.42 2.19
C SER A 202 13.76 -6.15 2.51
N PHE A 203 13.66 -5.85 3.80
CA PHE A 203 13.10 -4.60 4.27
C PHE A 203 13.78 -4.15 5.56
N SER A 204 13.74 -2.85 5.87
CA SER A 204 14.34 -2.31 7.10
C SER A 204 13.56 -1.13 7.71
N PHE A 205 13.27 -1.26 9.01
CA PHE A 205 12.78 -0.24 9.93
C PHE A 205 13.78 -0.12 11.08
N SER A 206 15.06 0.09 10.76
CA SER A 206 16.16 -0.09 11.72
C SER A 206 16.14 0.86 12.92
N SER A 207 15.48 2.02 12.82
CA SER A 207 15.31 2.96 13.94
C SER A 207 14.04 2.76 14.75
N LEU A 208 13.11 1.90 14.31
CA LEU A 208 11.84 1.69 15.00
C LEU A 208 12.11 1.07 16.38
N THR A 209 11.65 1.74 17.44
CA THR A 209 11.86 1.34 18.84
C THR A 209 10.60 0.78 19.50
N SER A 210 9.43 1.28 19.09
CA SER A 210 8.12 0.89 19.62
C SER A 210 7.06 0.91 18.52
N LEU A 211 6.21 -0.12 18.52
CA LEU A 211 5.02 -0.27 17.70
C LEU A 211 3.80 -0.36 18.62
N ASN A 212 2.93 0.64 18.57
CA ASN A 212 1.75 0.69 19.44
C ASN A 212 0.58 -0.17 18.90
N GLY A 213 0.55 -0.46 17.60
CA GLY A 213 -0.34 -1.44 17.00
C GLY A 213 0.31 -2.82 16.86
N GLY A 214 -0.22 -3.61 15.91
CA GLY A 214 0.26 -4.92 15.52
C GLY A 214 1.21 -4.90 14.32
N LEU A 215 1.97 -5.97 14.19
CA LEU A 215 2.87 -6.22 13.05
C LEU A 215 2.30 -7.35 12.20
N GLN A 216 2.01 -7.07 10.94
CA GLN A 216 1.56 -8.08 9.97
C GLN A 216 2.55 -8.17 8.81
N ILE A 217 3.15 -9.33 8.62
CA ILE A 217 4.03 -9.62 7.47
C ILE A 217 3.55 -10.92 6.85
N LYS A 218 2.84 -10.83 5.71
CA LYS A 218 2.09 -11.97 5.16
C LYS A 218 2.32 -12.11 3.66
N ASN A 219 2.49 -13.33 3.18
CA ASN A 219 2.47 -13.66 1.75
C ASN A 219 3.48 -12.83 0.91
N ASN A 220 4.67 -12.55 1.43
CA ASN A 220 5.76 -11.97 0.64
C ASN A 220 6.64 -13.13 0.16
N THR A 221 6.39 -13.63 -1.06
CA THR A 221 6.90 -14.95 -1.50
C THR A 221 8.42 -15.03 -1.70
N ALA A 222 9.12 -13.91 -1.91
CA ALA A 222 10.58 -13.86 -1.93
C ALA A 222 11.22 -13.56 -0.55
N LEU A 223 10.43 -13.25 0.48
CA LEU A 223 10.91 -12.82 1.79
C LEU A 223 11.24 -14.03 2.68
N GLN A 224 12.47 -14.52 2.57
CA GLN A 224 12.93 -15.69 3.32
C GLN A 224 13.36 -15.37 4.75
N GLU A 225 13.54 -14.10 5.11
CA GLU A 225 13.95 -13.75 6.46
C GLU A 225 13.40 -12.42 6.97
N ILE A 226 13.18 -12.38 8.28
CA ILE A 226 13.13 -11.15 9.06
C ILE A 226 14.46 -11.10 9.81
N GLY A 227 15.43 -10.38 9.22
CA GLY A 227 16.82 -10.39 9.64
C GLY A 227 17.13 -9.42 10.78
N VAL A 228 18.37 -9.47 11.27
CA VAL A 228 18.87 -8.60 12.36
C VAL A 228 18.76 -7.09 12.04
N ASN A 229 18.75 -6.73 10.76
CA ASN A 229 18.65 -5.34 10.30
C ASN A 229 17.21 -4.90 10.01
N SER A 230 16.24 -5.82 9.98
CA SER A 230 14.84 -5.48 9.69
C SER A 230 14.23 -4.63 10.81
N PHE A 231 14.41 -5.05 12.07
CA PHE A 231 13.89 -4.34 13.25
C PHE A 231 14.96 -4.25 14.35
N LYS A 232 16.10 -3.64 14.02
CA LYS A 232 17.31 -3.63 14.88
C LYS A 232 17.06 -3.09 16.29
N LYS A 233 16.25 -2.03 16.41
CA LYS A 233 16.00 -1.33 17.69
C LYS A 233 14.61 -1.60 18.29
N LEU A 234 13.80 -2.46 17.68
CA LEU A 234 12.42 -2.66 18.11
C LEU A 234 12.38 -3.39 19.44
N THR A 235 11.94 -2.70 20.48
CA THR A 235 11.87 -3.24 21.85
C THR A 235 10.48 -3.69 22.24
N THR A 236 9.45 -3.04 21.71
CA THR A 236 8.06 -3.22 22.14
C THR A 236 7.11 -3.28 20.95
N ILE A 237 6.24 -4.28 20.94
CA ILE A 237 5.03 -4.35 20.12
C ILE A 237 3.85 -4.48 21.08
N LYS A 238 2.96 -3.48 21.13
CA LYS A 238 1.79 -3.51 22.01
C LYS A 238 0.65 -4.35 21.43
N GLY A 239 0.48 -4.36 20.12
CA GLY A 239 -0.45 -5.26 19.43
C GLY A 239 0.10 -6.67 19.26
N GLY A 240 -0.56 -7.45 18.40
CA GLY A 240 -0.14 -8.80 18.03
C GLY A 240 0.90 -8.82 16.90
N MET A 241 1.46 -9.99 16.67
CA MET A 241 2.37 -10.27 15.56
C MET A 241 1.81 -11.42 14.72
N GLU A 242 1.61 -11.17 13.43
CA GLU A 242 1.15 -12.18 12.48
C GLU A 242 2.13 -12.30 11.31
N LEU A 243 2.89 -13.39 11.30
CA LEU A 243 3.95 -13.64 10.32
C LEU A 243 3.62 -14.88 9.50
N TYR A 244 3.28 -14.70 8.23
CA TYR A 244 2.94 -15.78 7.30
C TYR A 244 3.81 -15.70 6.04
N GLY A 245 4.65 -16.69 5.77
CA GLY A 245 5.55 -16.61 4.62
C GLY A 245 6.61 -17.71 4.56
N PRO A 246 7.52 -17.68 3.58
CA PRO A 246 8.53 -18.70 3.39
C PRO A 246 9.78 -18.45 4.26
N PHE A 247 9.59 -18.14 5.55
CA PHE A 247 10.69 -17.74 6.42
C PHE A 247 11.61 -18.93 6.77
N ASP A 248 12.91 -18.78 6.53
CA ASP A 248 13.94 -19.66 7.08
C ASP A 248 14.46 -19.12 8.43
N ASN A 249 14.36 -17.81 8.66
CA ASN A 249 14.84 -17.17 9.88
C ASN A 249 14.01 -15.94 10.28
N ILE A 250 13.69 -15.82 11.58
CA ILE A 250 13.02 -14.67 12.16
C ILE A 250 13.85 -14.19 13.36
N THR A 251 14.23 -12.91 13.36
CA THR A 251 15.07 -12.31 14.39
C THR A 251 14.61 -10.88 14.72
N PHE A 252 14.44 -10.61 16.02
CA PHE A 252 14.19 -9.29 16.56
C PHE A 252 15.22 -9.01 17.68
N PRO A 253 16.38 -8.42 17.36
CA PRO A 253 17.53 -8.40 18.29
C PRO A 253 17.29 -7.70 19.63
N ALA A 254 16.41 -6.69 19.64
CA ALA A 254 16.17 -5.84 20.81
C ALA A 254 14.81 -6.08 21.47
N ILE A 255 14.01 -7.04 21.00
CA ILE A 255 12.64 -7.21 21.48
C ILE A 255 12.63 -7.67 22.93
N THR A 256 11.84 -6.99 23.74
CA THR A 256 11.65 -7.29 25.17
C THR A 256 10.19 -7.44 25.56
N ASN A 257 9.27 -6.89 24.76
CA ASN A 257 7.84 -6.92 25.04
C ASN A 257 7.03 -7.09 23.75
N THR A 258 6.26 -8.17 23.66
CA THR A 258 5.18 -8.35 22.71
C THR A 258 3.92 -8.67 23.50
N LEU A 259 3.04 -7.67 23.63
CA LEU A 259 1.89 -7.71 24.53
C LEU A 259 0.69 -8.45 23.92
N GLY A 260 0.52 -8.39 22.60
CA GLY A 260 -0.47 -9.18 21.87
C GLY A 260 0.00 -10.59 21.54
N ALA A 261 -0.91 -11.39 20.99
CA ALA A 261 -0.60 -12.74 20.55
C ALA A 261 0.40 -12.75 19.39
N ILE A 262 1.26 -13.77 19.35
CA ILE A 262 2.20 -14.03 18.26
C ILE A 262 1.74 -15.28 17.52
N THR A 263 1.48 -15.14 16.23
CA THR A 263 1.18 -16.24 15.31
C THR A 263 2.19 -16.24 14.18
N ILE A 264 2.88 -17.35 14.00
CA ILE A 264 3.86 -17.58 12.94
C ILE A 264 3.43 -18.82 12.16
N GLU A 265 3.32 -18.72 10.84
CA GLU A 265 3.18 -19.87 9.95
C GLU A 265 4.24 -19.74 8.85
N SER A 266 5.25 -20.62 8.88
CA SER A 266 6.30 -20.64 7.89
C SER A 266 6.17 -21.80 6.92
N THR A 267 6.26 -21.51 5.62
CA THR A 267 6.44 -22.51 4.56
C THR A 267 7.92 -22.78 4.25
N GLY A 268 8.84 -22.01 4.84
CA GLY A 268 10.29 -22.19 4.76
C GLY A 268 10.83 -23.18 5.80
N ASN A 269 12.15 -23.18 6.01
CA ASN A 269 12.86 -24.06 6.94
C ASN A 269 13.04 -23.41 8.33
N LEU A 270 12.04 -22.66 8.79
CA LEU A 270 12.05 -22.06 10.11
C LEU A 270 12.20 -23.15 11.19
N ASP A 271 12.92 -22.83 12.26
CA ASP A 271 12.91 -23.59 13.51
C ASP A 271 12.13 -22.80 14.57
N CYS A 272 10.90 -23.23 14.82
CA CYS A 272 9.96 -22.64 15.77
C CYS A 272 10.48 -22.75 17.21
N VAL A 273 11.21 -23.81 17.57
CA VAL A 273 11.78 -23.97 18.91
C VAL A 273 12.86 -22.92 19.15
N LYS A 274 13.78 -22.77 18.18
CA LYS A 274 14.83 -21.75 18.22
C LYS A 274 14.26 -20.33 18.16
N THR A 275 13.23 -20.11 17.33
CA THR A 275 12.53 -18.83 17.23
C THR A 275 11.87 -18.46 18.57
N LYS A 276 11.16 -19.40 19.19
CA LYS A 276 10.56 -19.22 20.52
C LYS A 276 11.63 -18.96 21.59
N SER A 277 12.74 -19.69 21.57
CA SER A 277 13.85 -19.51 22.51
C SER A 277 14.48 -18.11 22.39
N ARG A 278 14.67 -17.60 21.18
CA ARG A 278 15.20 -16.25 20.91
C ARG A 278 14.25 -15.14 21.37
N LEU A 279 12.95 -15.31 21.14
CA LEU A 279 11.94 -14.36 21.65
C LEU A 279 11.85 -14.44 23.19
N GLY A 280 11.98 -15.63 23.76
CA GLY A 280 12.15 -15.85 25.20
C GLY A 280 11.12 -15.10 26.03
N SER A 281 11.61 -14.28 26.96
CA SER A 281 10.77 -13.49 27.87
C SER A 281 10.02 -12.34 27.19
N ALA A 282 10.28 -12.04 25.92
CA ALA A 282 9.55 -11.01 25.19
C ALA A 282 8.08 -11.40 24.92
N ILE A 283 7.78 -12.70 24.89
CA ILE A 283 6.43 -13.22 24.70
C ILE A 283 5.62 -12.97 25.98
N LYS A 284 4.65 -12.04 25.95
CA LYS A 284 3.77 -11.73 27.10
C LYS A 284 2.36 -12.32 26.98
N SER A 285 2.05 -12.96 25.86
CA SER A 285 0.73 -13.50 25.53
C SER A 285 0.84 -14.85 24.81
N LEU A 286 -0.23 -15.27 24.13
CA LEU A 286 -0.26 -16.50 23.35
C LEU A 286 0.82 -16.52 22.26
N TYR A 287 1.51 -17.64 22.13
CA TYR A 287 2.48 -17.90 21.07
C TYR A 287 2.10 -19.16 20.30
N LYS A 288 1.91 -19.03 19.00
CA LYS A 288 1.68 -20.12 18.06
C LYS A 288 2.71 -20.02 16.94
N CYS A 289 3.38 -21.13 16.66
CA CYS A 289 4.31 -21.23 15.55
C CYS A 289 4.09 -22.57 14.87
N SER A 290 3.84 -22.54 13.56
CA SER A 290 3.84 -23.71 12.69
C SER A 290 4.90 -23.51 11.61
N GLU A 291 5.62 -24.59 11.33
CA GLU A 291 6.65 -24.66 10.29
C GLU A 291 6.31 -25.79 9.33
N LYS A 292 6.90 -25.78 8.13
CA LYS A 292 6.76 -26.88 7.20
C LYS A 292 7.23 -28.16 7.89
N GLN A 293 6.29 -29.10 8.12
CA GLN A 293 6.67 -30.40 8.68
C GLN A 293 7.69 -31.04 7.75
N ALA A 294 8.86 -31.39 8.29
CA ALA A 294 9.76 -32.30 7.61
C ALA A 294 8.96 -33.57 7.30
N VAL A 295 8.87 -33.94 6.02
CA VAL A 295 8.37 -35.26 5.65
C VAL A 295 9.34 -36.25 6.28
N SER A 296 8.98 -36.85 7.42
CA SER A 296 9.80 -37.89 8.02
C SER A 296 9.78 -39.07 7.05
N SER A 297 10.85 -39.23 6.28
CA SER A 297 11.13 -40.45 5.53
C SER A 297 11.56 -41.51 6.52
N ASN A 298 10.58 -42.18 7.12
CA ASN A 298 10.81 -43.46 7.78
C ASN A 298 9.70 -44.43 7.32
N PRO A 299 9.95 -45.29 6.32
CA PRO A 299 9.00 -46.33 5.98
C PRO A 299 9.16 -47.45 7.00
N THR A 300 8.49 -47.36 8.14
CA THR A 300 8.24 -48.54 8.96
C THR A 300 7.28 -49.42 8.19
N LYS A 301 7.84 -50.39 7.46
CA LYS A 301 7.13 -51.57 6.96
C LYS A 301 6.39 -52.19 8.15
N LYS A 302 5.07 -52.03 8.19
CA LYS A 302 4.19 -52.98 8.87
C LYS A 302 3.58 -53.86 7.81
N GLU A 303 4.07 -55.10 7.76
CA GLU A 303 3.39 -56.21 7.14
C GLU A 303 1.96 -56.27 7.69
N PHE A 304 0.98 -56.20 6.79
CA PHE A 304 -0.38 -56.57 7.11
C PHE A 304 -0.70 -57.82 6.32
N SER A 305 -0.82 -58.94 7.05
CA SER A 305 -1.24 -60.23 6.54
C SER A 305 -2.65 -60.14 5.96
N SER A 306 -2.80 -60.73 4.79
CA SER A 306 -4.03 -60.95 4.04
C SER A 306 -5.14 -61.63 4.85
N SER A 307 -6.35 -61.06 4.78
CA SER A 307 -7.58 -61.85 4.71
C SER A 307 -8.54 -61.21 3.70
N VAL A 308 -9.01 -62.07 2.80
CA VAL A 308 -9.83 -61.79 1.61
C VAL A 308 -11.29 -61.69 2.01
N THR A 309 -12.01 -60.68 1.50
CA THR A 309 -13.35 -60.90 0.93
C THR A 309 -13.72 -59.83 -0.08
N SER A 310 -14.14 -60.34 -1.24
CA SER A 310 -14.59 -59.65 -2.45
C SER A 310 -15.94 -58.95 -2.27
N GLY A 311 -16.07 -57.74 -2.82
CA GLY A 311 -17.35 -57.07 -3.01
C GLY A 311 -17.21 -55.93 -4.03
N THR A 312 -17.65 -56.19 -5.25
CA THR A 312 -17.72 -55.26 -6.38
C THR A 312 -18.70 -54.10 -6.14
N ASN A 313 -18.31 -52.87 -6.47
CA ASN A 313 -19.09 -51.96 -7.34
C ASN A 313 -18.38 -50.62 -7.63
N SER A 314 -18.19 -50.38 -8.93
CA SER A 314 -18.36 -49.15 -9.73
C SER A 314 -18.19 -47.72 -9.16
N ILE A 315 -17.28 -47.00 -9.85
CA ILE A 315 -17.38 -45.62 -10.41
C ILE A 315 -17.40 -44.45 -9.42
N LEU A 316 -16.34 -43.61 -9.48
CA LEU A 316 -16.41 -42.15 -9.74
C LEU A 316 -14.99 -41.59 -9.84
N ARG A 317 -14.59 -41.16 -11.05
CA ARG A 317 -13.43 -40.28 -11.25
C ARG A 317 -13.88 -38.86 -10.96
N LEU A 318 -13.31 -38.22 -9.94
CA LEU A 318 -13.42 -36.78 -9.72
C LEU A 318 -12.06 -36.14 -9.98
N ASN A 319 -11.97 -35.42 -11.10
CA ASN A 319 -10.94 -34.42 -11.35
C ASN A 319 -11.14 -33.28 -10.35
N ASN A 320 -10.20 -33.06 -9.43
CA ASN A 320 -10.18 -31.85 -8.62
C ASN A 320 -9.45 -30.73 -9.38
N LEU A 321 -10.29 -29.82 -9.89
CA LEU A 321 -9.95 -28.46 -10.29
C LEU A 321 -9.51 -27.70 -9.02
N ILE A 322 -8.26 -27.26 -8.93
CA ILE A 322 -7.84 -26.29 -7.91
C ILE A 322 -8.22 -24.91 -8.45
N ALA A 323 -9.34 -24.38 -7.96
CA ALA A 323 -9.76 -23.01 -8.19
C ALA A 323 -8.86 -22.07 -7.37
N LEU A 324 -8.19 -21.15 -8.07
CA LEU A 324 -7.56 -19.96 -7.49
C LEU A 324 -8.63 -19.14 -6.76
N LEU A 325 -8.53 -19.04 -5.43
CA LEU A 325 -9.25 -18.05 -4.64
C LEU A 325 -8.30 -16.89 -4.35
N ILE A 326 -8.40 -15.84 -5.16
CA ILE A 326 -7.85 -14.52 -4.86
C ILE A 326 -8.90 -13.81 -3.99
N PRO A 327 -8.58 -13.34 -2.76
CA PRO A 327 -9.52 -12.52 -2.01
C PRO A 327 -9.51 -11.11 -2.58
N ILE A 328 -10.58 -10.76 -3.29
CA ILE A 328 -10.94 -9.39 -3.65
C ILE A 328 -11.50 -8.74 -2.38
N SER A 329 -10.70 -7.92 -1.70
CA SER A 329 -11.21 -7.03 -0.65
C SER A 329 -11.86 -5.82 -1.32
N VAL A 330 -13.18 -5.89 -1.50
CA VAL A 330 -14.04 -4.73 -1.80
C VAL A 330 -14.23 -3.96 -0.50
N ILE A 331 -13.63 -2.76 -0.40
CA ILE A 331 -14.00 -1.78 0.63
C ILE A 331 -15.23 -1.05 0.11
N LEU A 332 -16.40 -1.46 0.61
CA LEU A 332 -17.66 -0.75 0.43
C LEU A 332 -17.77 0.29 1.56
N SER A 333 -17.48 1.55 1.26
CA SER A 333 -17.86 2.67 2.11
C SER A 333 -19.35 2.93 1.97
N LEU A 334 -20.12 2.79 3.05
CA LEU A 334 -21.53 3.16 3.11
C LEU A 334 -21.73 4.29 4.13
N VAL A 335 -22.30 5.37 3.59
CA VAL A 335 -22.86 6.62 4.17
C VAL A 335 -21.86 7.61 4.75
#